data_AF-A0A1E1X078-F1
#
_entry.id   AF-A0A1E1X078-F1
#
_cell.length_a   1.000
_cell.length_b   1.000
_cell.length_c   1.000
_cell.angle_alpha   90.00
_cell.angle_beta   90.00
_cell.angle_gamma   90.00
#
_symmetry.space_group_name_H-M   'P 1'
#
loop_
_entity.id
_entity.type
_entity.pdbx_description
1 polymer ?
#
loop_
_entity_poly.entity_id
_entity_poly.type
_entity_poly.pdbx_seq_one_letter_code
_entity_poly.pdbx_strand_id
1 'polypeptide(L)'
;LVGGWSQQNPWSDAKYLEMTKFAIKREHQKTGFSSRYAALWLDKVETQVVSGMNYRVWFKIARRPCINGSFSNAFRTCKHANYYAISSCNATIYDQPWTKTRKLTSFGCQRVK
;
A
#
# COMPACT_ATOMS: atom_id res chain seq x y z
N LEU A 1 6.65 -28.71 2.64
CA LEU A 1 6.80 -27.80 1.48
C LEU A 1 5.72 -26.73 1.60
N VAL A 2 6.05 -25.45 1.44
CA VAL A 2 5.02 -24.40 1.31
C VAL A 2 4.47 -24.42 -0.12
N GLY A 3 3.24 -23.95 -0.30
CA GLY A 3 2.67 -23.81 -1.64
C GLY A 3 3.46 -22.83 -2.49
N GLY A 4 3.31 -22.90 -3.81
CA GLY A 4 3.82 -21.87 -4.71
C GLY A 4 3.02 -20.56 -4.62
N TRP A 5 3.54 -19.50 -5.23
CA TRP A 5 2.77 -18.28 -5.43
C TRP A 5 1.75 -18.48 -6.55
N SER A 6 0.50 -18.11 -6.29
CA SER A 6 -0.57 -18.07 -7.27
C SER A 6 -0.98 -16.63 -7.52
N GLN A 7 -0.99 -16.21 -8.78
CA GLN A 7 -1.52 -14.91 -9.17
C GLN A 7 -3.04 -14.89 -8.98
N GLN A 8 -3.57 -13.76 -8.50
CA GLN A 8 -4.99 -13.53 -8.27
C GLN A 8 -5.46 -12.30 -9.03
N ASN A 9 -6.77 -12.22 -9.28
CA ASN A 9 -7.38 -11.01 -9.81
C ASN A 9 -7.43 -9.94 -8.69
N PRO A 10 -6.81 -8.76 -8.84
CA PRO A 10 -6.78 -7.74 -7.80
C PRO A 10 -8.15 -7.22 -7.35
N TRP A 11 -9.17 -7.35 -8.19
CA TRP A 11 -10.53 -6.86 -7.93
C TRP A 11 -11.50 -7.95 -7.48
N SER A 12 -11.07 -9.22 -7.41
CA SER A 12 -11.98 -10.32 -7.07
C SER A 12 -12.29 -10.43 -5.59
N ASP A 13 -11.44 -9.91 -4.70
CA ASP A 13 -11.61 -10.02 -3.26
C ASP A 13 -11.20 -8.72 -2.53
N ALA A 14 -12.12 -8.18 -1.72
CA ALA A 14 -11.88 -7.00 -0.89
C ALA A 14 -10.72 -7.19 0.11
N LYS A 15 -10.39 -8.44 0.45
CA LYS A 15 -9.25 -8.79 1.32
C LYS A 15 -7.93 -8.24 0.79
N TYR A 16 -7.73 -8.17 -0.52
CA TYR A 16 -6.49 -7.63 -1.10
C TYR A 16 -6.33 -6.14 -0.84
N LEU A 17 -7.44 -5.39 -0.90
CA LEU A 17 -7.48 -3.99 -0.53
C LEU A 17 -7.23 -3.81 0.97
N GLU A 18 -7.79 -4.67 1.81
CA GLU A 18 -7.54 -4.68 3.25
C GLU A 18 -6.06 -4.91 3.58
N MET A 19 -5.42 -5.91 2.96
CA MET A 19 -3.98 -6.21 3.15
C MET A 19 -3.11 -5.02 2.76
N THR A 20 -3.48 -4.35 1.67
CA THR A 20 -2.75 -3.17 1.18
C THR A 20 -2.90 -1.98 2.12
N LYS A 21 -4.11 -1.72 2.62
CA LYS A 21 -4.36 -0.69 3.65
C LYS A 21 -3.57 -0.98 4.94
N PHE A 22 -3.54 -2.25 5.37
CA PHE A 22 -2.74 -2.68 6.52
C PHE A 22 -1.25 -2.41 6.30
N ALA A 23 -0.70 -2.76 5.14
CA ALA A 23 0.71 -2.55 4.82
C ALA A 23 1.09 -1.06 4.86
N ILE A 24 0.28 -0.20 4.22
CA ILE A 24 0.50 1.25 4.22
C ILE A 24 0.44 1.82 5.65
N LYS A 25 -0.56 1.42 6.45
CA LYS A 25 -0.68 1.86 7.85
C LYS A 25 0.53 1.45 8.68
N ARG A 26 1.01 0.21 8.49
CA ARG A 26 2.16 -0.31 9.24
C ARG A 26 3.45 0.38 8.83
N GLU A 27 3.62 0.67 7.56
CA GLU A 27 4.77 1.43 7.07
C GLU A 27 4.75 2.87 7.59
N HIS A 28 3.59 3.53 7.56
CA HIS A 28 3.41 4.87 8.12
C HIS A 28 3.90 4.98 9.57
N GLN A 29 3.56 3.99 10.40
CA GLN A 29 3.99 3.93 11.80
C GLN A 29 5.50 3.74 11.96
N LYS A 30 6.18 3.05 11.03
CA LYS A 30 7.61 2.77 11.10
C LYS A 30 8.46 3.94 10.65
N THR A 31 8.11 4.55 9.52
CA THR A 31 8.96 5.52 8.83
C THR A 31 8.39 6.94 8.83
N GLY A 32 7.22 7.15 9.44
CA GLY A 32 6.47 8.39 9.31
C GLY A 32 5.89 8.59 7.90
N PHE A 33 5.95 7.56 7.04
CA PHE A 33 5.52 7.58 5.65
C PHE A 33 4.05 7.95 5.54
N SER A 34 3.76 9.21 5.25
CA SER A 34 2.40 9.75 5.25
C SER A 34 1.84 9.81 3.82
N SER A 35 1.07 8.78 3.43
CA SER A 35 0.35 8.69 2.15
C SER A 35 -0.91 9.57 2.09
N ARG A 36 -0.91 10.72 2.76
CA ARG A 36 -2.11 11.38 3.34
C ARG A 36 -3.32 11.63 2.45
N TYR A 37 -3.26 11.47 1.12
CA TYR A 37 -4.44 11.37 0.23
C TYR A 37 -4.18 10.50 -1.02
N ALA A 38 -3.59 9.32 -0.83
CA ALA A 38 -3.24 8.43 -1.93
C ALA A 38 -4.45 7.71 -2.51
N ALA A 39 -4.86 8.13 -3.71
CA ALA A 39 -5.57 7.24 -4.62
C ALA A 39 -4.73 5.95 -4.75
N LEU A 40 -5.36 4.83 -4.42
CA LEU A 40 -4.75 3.51 -4.35
C LEU A 40 -5.25 2.70 -5.53
N TRP A 41 -4.34 2.31 -6.43
CA TRP A 41 -4.63 1.39 -7.52
C TRP A 41 -3.89 0.09 -7.28
N LEU A 42 -4.63 -1.02 -7.17
CA LEU A 42 -4.04 -2.35 -7.10
C LEU A 42 -3.72 -2.83 -8.52
N ASP A 43 -2.45 -3.06 -8.80
CA ASP A 43 -1.98 -3.51 -10.12
C ASP A 43 -1.89 -5.04 -10.18
N LYS A 44 -1.37 -5.68 -9.13
CA LYS A 44 -1.15 -7.13 -9.10
C LYS A 44 -1.27 -7.69 -7.68
N VAL A 45 -1.79 -8.91 -7.59
CA VAL A 45 -1.87 -9.67 -6.34
C VAL A 45 -1.38 -11.10 -6.58
N GLU A 46 -0.56 -11.60 -5.66
CA GLU A 46 -0.20 -13.01 -5.56
C GLU A 46 -0.47 -13.49 -4.13
N THR A 47 -0.89 -14.75 -4.00
CA THR A 47 -1.13 -15.40 -2.72
C THR A 47 -0.34 -16.69 -2.63
N GLN A 48 0.12 -17.03 -1.42
CA GLN A 48 0.83 -18.28 -1.17
C GLN A 48 0.35 -18.90 0.15
N VAL A 49 0.01 -20.19 0.10
CA VAL A 49 -0.35 -20.97 1.29
C VAL A 49 0.91 -21.40 2.02
N VAL A 50 0.98 -21.10 3.31
CA VAL A 50 2.05 -21.47 4.25
C VAL A 50 1.42 -22.01 5.54
N SER A 51 2.06 -21.88 6.71
CA SER A 51 1.40 -22.04 8.03
C SER A 51 0.43 -20.87 8.33
N GLY A 52 -0.35 -20.44 7.35
CA GLY A 52 -1.00 -19.14 7.24
C GLY A 52 -1.13 -18.79 5.76
N MET A 53 -1.29 -17.50 5.46
CA MET A 53 -1.35 -16.99 4.09
C MET A 53 -0.37 -15.84 3.91
N ASN A 54 0.44 -15.90 2.86
CA ASN A 54 1.18 -14.74 2.37
C ASN A 54 0.38 -14.05 1.26
N TYR A 55 0.38 -12.73 1.30
CA TYR A 55 -0.18 -11.85 0.29
C TYR A 55 0.94 -10.96 -0.23
N ARG A 56 1.18 -10.97 -1.53
CA ARG A 56 2.11 -10.06 -2.19
C ARG A 56 1.31 -9.17 -3.12
N VAL A 57 1.35 -7.87 -2.82
CA VAL A 57 0.54 -6.86 -3.52
C VAL A 57 1.44 -5.84 -4.18
N TRP A 58 1.10 -5.45 -5.39
CA TRP A 58 1.69 -4.33 -6.10
C TRP A 58 0.61 -3.29 -6.33
N PHE A 59 0.92 -2.05 -5.98
CA PHE A 59 -0.05 -0.98 -5.99
C PHE A 59 0.60 0.37 -6.24
N LYS A 60 -0.15 1.29 -6.85
CA LYS A 60 0.25 2.67 -7.04
C LYS A 60 -0.43 3.55 -5.99
N ILE A 61 0.32 4.54 -5.53
CA ILE A 61 -0.16 5.58 -4.62
C ILE A 61 0.09 6.95 -5.24
N ALA A 62 -0.88 7.85 -5.10
CA ALA A 62 -0.74 9.24 -5.55
C ALA A 62 -0.47 10.19 -4.36
N ARG A 63 0.63 10.91 -4.36
CA ARG A 63 0.86 11.97 -3.36
C ARG A 63 0.43 13.33 -3.92
N ARG A 64 -0.49 14.01 -3.24
CA ARG A 64 -0.76 15.44 -3.50
C ARG A 64 0.47 16.27 -3.10
N PRO A 65 1.02 17.12 -3.98
CA PRO A 65 2.18 17.93 -3.68
C PRO A 65 1.76 19.20 -2.93
N CYS A 66 1.54 19.11 -1.61
CA CYS A 66 1.50 20.30 -0.76
C CYS A 66 2.17 19.97 0.58
N ILE A 67 3.25 20.68 0.91
CA ILE A 67 3.89 20.66 2.22
C ILE A 67 4.15 22.12 2.58
N ASN A 68 3.81 22.48 3.82
CA ASN A 68 3.96 23.78 4.49
C ASN A 68 2.73 24.69 4.44
N GLY A 69 1.76 24.36 5.29
CA GLY A 69 0.64 25.23 5.63
C GLY A 69 -0.46 24.44 6.34
N SER A 70 -0.92 24.92 7.49
CA SER A 70 -2.12 24.38 8.14
C SER A 70 -3.30 24.35 7.16
N PHE A 71 -4.19 23.38 7.34
CA PHE A 71 -5.26 22.96 6.41
C PHE A 71 -6.14 24.12 5.90
N SER A 72 -6.21 25.23 6.62
CA SER A 72 -7.02 26.42 6.27
C SER A 72 -6.47 27.27 5.12
N ASN A 73 -5.14 27.28 4.87
CA ASN A 73 -4.52 28.21 3.89
C ASN A 73 -3.80 27.52 2.72
N ALA A 74 -3.81 26.19 2.66
CA ALA A 74 -3.07 25.41 1.65
C ALA A 74 -3.68 25.48 0.23
N PHE A 75 -4.90 26.00 0.07
CA PHE A 75 -5.59 26.02 -1.23
C PHE A 75 -5.03 27.08 -2.21
N ARG A 76 -4.33 28.11 -1.74
CA ARG A 76 -3.99 29.28 -2.58
C ARG A 76 -2.53 29.37 -3.06
N THR A 77 -1.63 28.50 -2.59
CA THR A 77 -0.17 28.63 -2.88
C THR A 77 0.48 27.43 -3.56
N CYS A 78 -0.26 26.35 -3.86
CA CYS A 78 0.32 25.19 -4.55
C CYS A 78 0.38 25.41 -6.07
N LYS A 79 1.51 25.91 -6.59
CA LYS A 79 1.83 25.91 -8.03
C LYS A 79 1.85 24.51 -8.67
N HIS A 80 1.85 23.45 -7.85
CA HIS A 80 1.86 22.04 -8.26
C HIS A 80 0.55 21.30 -8.02
N ALA A 81 -0.57 21.98 -7.69
CA ALA A 81 -1.86 21.34 -7.38
C ALA A 81 -2.34 20.32 -8.45
N ASN A 82 -1.84 20.45 -9.69
CA ASN A 82 -2.21 19.62 -10.83
C ASN A 82 -1.33 18.37 -11.05
N TYR A 83 -0.26 18.13 -10.26
CA TYR A 83 0.65 17.00 -10.48
C TYR A 83 0.68 16.02 -9.30
N TYR A 84 0.00 14.88 -9.43
CA TYR A 84 0.13 13.79 -8.46
C TYR A 84 1.48 13.10 -8.64
N ALA A 85 2.30 13.06 -7.58
CA ALA A 85 3.48 12.20 -7.59
C ALA A 85 3.03 10.75 -7.40
N ILE A 86 3.02 9.97 -8.49
CA ILE A 86 2.66 8.55 -8.46
C ILE A 86 3.89 7.74 -8.07
N SER A 87 3.77 6.95 -7.01
CA SER A 87 4.77 5.95 -6.63
C SER A 87 4.19 4.56 -6.87
N SER A 88 4.98 3.68 -7.47
CA SER A 88 4.68 2.24 -7.54
C SER A 88 5.28 1.58 -6.32
N CYS A 89 4.48 0.80 -5.62
CA CYS A 89 4.85 0.15 -4.39
C CYS A 89 4.57 -1.35 -4.45
N ASN A 90 5.28 -2.10 -3.63
CA ASN A 90 4.99 -3.48 -3.34
C ASN A 90 4.99 -3.72 -1.83
N ALA A 91 4.22 -4.70 -1.40
CA ALA A 91 4.22 -5.16 -0.02
C ALA A 91 3.99 -6.66 0.05
N THR A 92 4.60 -7.28 1.05
CA THR A 92 4.35 -8.67 1.41
C THR A 92 3.80 -8.73 2.84
N ILE A 93 2.65 -9.37 3.00
CA ILE A 93 1.91 -9.46 4.25
C ILE A 93 1.73 -10.94 4.59
N TYR A 94 2.09 -11.33 5.80
CA TYR A 94 1.74 -12.62 6.39
C TYR A 94 0.49 -12.47 7.26
N ASP A 95 -0.49 -13.35 7.08
CA ASP A 95 -1.77 -13.37 7.79
C ASP A 95 -2.07 -14.78 8.29
N GLN A 96 -2.34 -14.91 9.58
CA GLN A 96 -2.75 -16.14 10.23
C GLN A 96 -3.94 -15.83 11.15
N PRO A 97 -5.18 -15.88 10.64
CA PRO A 97 -6.36 -15.42 11.38
C PRO A 97 -6.62 -16.15 12.69
N TRP A 98 -6.40 -17.47 12.74
CA TRP A 98 -6.68 -18.30 13.92
C TRP A 98 -5.75 -18.01 15.11
N THR A 99 -4.58 -17.40 14.88
CA THR A 99 -3.69 -16.90 15.94
C THR A 99 -3.75 -15.38 16.09
N LYS A 100 -4.65 -14.71 15.35
CA LYS A 100 -4.77 -13.25 15.27
C LYS A 100 -3.45 -12.57 14.89
N THR A 101 -2.60 -13.26 14.13
CA THR A 101 -1.28 -12.76 13.75
C THR A 101 -1.31 -12.19 12.34
N ARG A 102 -0.98 -10.90 12.21
CA ARG A 102 -0.74 -10.26 10.91
C ARG A 102 0.53 -9.44 10.94
N LYS A 103 1.42 -9.63 9.96
CA LYS A 103 2.75 -9.01 9.93
C LYS A 103 3.06 -8.49 8.53
N LEU A 104 3.56 -7.25 8.47
CA LEU A 104 4.18 -6.70 7.27
C LEU A 104 5.62 -7.21 7.21
N THR A 105 5.92 -8.08 6.25
CA THR A 105 7.23 -8.71 6.11
C THR A 105 8.15 -7.97 5.14
N SER A 106 7.59 -7.29 4.14
CA SER A 106 8.33 -6.45 3.21
C SER A 106 7.48 -5.30 2.72
N PHE A 107 8.10 -4.15 2.48
CA PHE A 107 7.47 -2.98 1.88
C PHE A 107 8.51 -2.19 1.10
N GLY A 108 8.17 -1.77 -0.12
CA GLY A 108 9.04 -0.94 -0.94
C GLY A 108 8.22 -0.03 -1.85
N CYS A 109 8.69 1.20 -2.06
CA CYS A 109 8.09 2.15 -2.98
C CYS A 109 9.15 2.82 -3.84
N GLN A 110 8.86 2.98 -5.12
CA GLN A 110 9.68 3.69 -6.09
C GLN A 110 8.84 4.77 -6.75
N ARG A 111 9.39 5.98 -6.92
CA ARG A 111 8.73 7.02 -7.71
C ARG A 111 8.72 6.59 -9.17
N VAL A 112 7.56 6.67 -9.80
CA VAL A 112 7.48 6.53 -11.26
C VAL A 112 8.04 7.82 -11.85
N LYS A 113 9.08 7.70 -12.69
CA LYS A 113 9.64 8.83 -13.43
C LYS A 113 8.66 9.32 -14.48
#